data_AF-A0AAW0L2Z1-F1
#
_entry.id   AF-A0AAW0L2Z1-F1
#
_cell.length_a   1.000
_cell.length_b   1.000
_cell.length_c   1.000
_cell.angle_alpha   90.00
_cell.angle_beta   90.00
_cell.angle_gamma   90.00
#
_symmetry.space_group_name_H-M   'P 1'
#
loop_
_entity.id
_entity.type
_entity.pdbx_description
1 polymer ?
#
loop_
_entity_poly.entity_id
_entity_poly.type
_entity_poly.pdbx_seq_one_letter_code
_entity_poly.pdbx_strand_id
1 'polypeptide(L)'
;MESSESENKKKVIEHKAYARVGLLGNPSDVYYGHTISFTFDSFWADVQLQPSDHLIITPHPTHDLVQFHSLPHLIERGLAAVLLGECVIYNKSNDNGKDAFTVVDTISQKLGLTSYFLKFDEMQKSFLFTSVKSAQPRKALTRSTVAIMADIEDVDENDSSDQKDEDHPILSAIFDVQFVNLVKKLEEDIRESIVEVYSHPKSKVSVVPAELEQRSGESDGEYIKRLKTFVEKQCSEIQDLLSRNSLLAEDLAKTGGGSNSQPEQRVSGGLDRIQVEKLRREIQEASQRLEILKTDKAKIESEASMYRNLAGKMESDLKSLSDAYNSLEQANLYLEKELRALKSGGPPTIPDVEAIKAAAREEAQKDSEAELNDLLVCLGQEQSRVEKLSARLLELGEDVDTLLEGIGDDVGLPEEGEEEGD
;
A
#
# COMPACT_ATOMS: atom_id res chain seq x y z
N MET A 1 44.47 -43.25 -11.37
CA MET A 1 43.57 -42.22 -11.93
C MET A 1 42.77 -41.46 -10.87
N GLU A 2 42.89 -41.78 -9.57
CA GLU A 2 42.17 -41.09 -8.49
C GLU A 2 42.90 -39.86 -7.91
N SER A 3 44.13 -39.55 -8.33
CA SER A 3 44.93 -38.47 -7.74
C SER A 3 44.68 -37.08 -8.33
N SER A 4 44.05 -36.97 -9.51
CA SER A 4 43.84 -35.70 -10.22
C SER A 4 42.52 -35.00 -9.88
N GLU A 5 41.50 -35.72 -9.40
CA GLU A 5 40.22 -35.09 -8.98
C GLU A 5 40.36 -34.35 -7.63
N SER A 6 41.24 -34.82 -6.74
CA SER A 6 41.48 -34.20 -5.44
C SER A 6 42.26 -32.88 -5.50
N GLU A 7 43.06 -32.66 -6.55
CA GLU A 7 43.78 -31.40 -6.76
C GLU A 7 42.89 -30.32 -7.40
N ASN A 8 41.91 -30.71 -8.22
CA ASN A 8 41.05 -29.76 -8.92
C ASN A 8 39.96 -29.15 -8.03
N LYS A 9 39.55 -29.83 -6.95
CA LYS A 9 38.63 -29.27 -5.94
C LYS A 9 39.21 -28.06 -5.19
N LYS A 10 40.52 -27.83 -5.21
CA LYS A 10 41.16 -26.70 -4.50
C LYS A 10 41.13 -25.36 -5.25
N LYS A 11 40.63 -25.31 -6.49
CA LYS A 11 40.59 -24.08 -7.31
C LYS A 11 39.18 -23.63 -7.71
N VAL A 12 38.14 -24.22 -7.14
CA VAL A 12 36.77 -23.73 -7.36
C VAL A 12 36.52 -22.55 -6.42
N ILE A 13 36.28 -21.38 -6.98
CA ILE A 13 35.85 -20.19 -6.22
C ILE A 13 34.33 -20.17 -6.26
N GLU A 14 33.69 -20.34 -5.11
CA GLU A 14 32.25 -20.22 -4.95
C GLU A 14 31.92 -18.86 -4.33
N HIS A 15 30.92 -18.17 -4.87
CA HIS A 15 30.42 -16.94 -4.29
C HIS A 15 28.90 -16.86 -4.40
N LYS A 16 28.25 -16.50 -3.29
CA LYS A 16 26.81 -16.33 -3.20
C LYS A 16 26.43 -14.87 -3.16
N ALA A 17 25.57 -14.47 -4.08
CA ALA A 17 24.94 -13.15 -4.11
C ALA A 17 23.51 -13.27 -3.60
N TYR A 18 23.27 -12.79 -2.37
CA TYR A 18 21.95 -12.77 -1.77
C TYR A 18 21.06 -11.70 -2.39
N ALA A 19 19.77 -11.99 -2.52
CA ALA A 19 18.77 -11.04 -2.96
C ALA A 19 18.70 -9.86 -1.99
N ARG A 20 18.60 -8.65 -2.53
CA ARG A 20 18.56 -7.39 -1.77
C ARG A 20 17.27 -6.64 -2.09
N VAL A 21 16.62 -6.13 -1.06
CA VAL A 21 15.51 -5.18 -1.20
C VAL A 21 15.87 -3.91 -0.47
N GLY A 22 15.60 -2.78 -1.12
CA GLY A 22 15.74 -1.45 -0.54
C GLY A 22 14.37 -0.78 -0.42
N LEU A 23 14.03 -0.34 0.78
CA LEU A 23 12.95 0.60 1.02
C LEU A 23 13.52 2.01 0.87
N LEU A 24 13.16 2.67 -0.23
CA LEU A 24 13.57 4.04 -0.47
C LEU A 24 12.67 4.98 0.34
N GLY A 25 13.24 5.63 1.35
CA GLY A 25 12.50 6.59 2.14
C GLY A 25 12.18 7.87 1.36
N ASN A 26 11.04 8.48 1.66
CA ASN A 26 10.69 9.81 1.19
C ASN A 26 11.06 10.84 2.27
N PRO A 27 11.61 12.03 1.96
CA PRO A 27 11.90 13.08 2.94
C PRO A 27 10.85 13.32 4.06
N SER A 28 9.56 13.05 3.82
CA SER A 28 8.47 13.19 4.79
C SER A 28 8.18 11.97 5.68
N ASP A 29 8.91 10.85 5.55
CA ASP A 29 8.57 9.56 6.17
C ASP A 29 9.24 9.28 7.53
N VAL A 30 9.75 10.30 8.22
CA VAL A 30 10.47 10.20 9.52
C VAL A 30 11.85 9.53 9.41
N TYR A 31 12.18 8.87 8.30
CA TYR A 31 13.53 8.40 7.98
C TYR A 31 14.33 9.40 7.13
N TYR A 32 13.80 10.60 6.91
CA TYR A 32 14.47 11.72 6.21
C TYR A 32 15.01 11.35 4.82
N GLY A 33 14.31 10.47 4.10
CA GLY A 33 14.76 10.03 2.78
C GLY A 33 15.90 9.01 2.77
N HIS A 34 16.28 8.44 3.93
CA HIS A 34 17.30 7.40 3.98
C HIS A 34 16.75 6.07 3.45
N THR A 35 17.59 5.35 2.72
CA THR A 35 17.24 4.02 2.19
C THR A 35 17.58 2.95 3.22
N ILE A 36 16.60 2.11 3.55
CA ILE A 36 16.83 0.94 4.39
C ILE A 36 16.95 -0.27 3.47
N SER A 37 18.06 -1.02 3.56
CA SER A 37 18.28 -2.19 2.72
C SER A 37 18.43 -3.47 3.55
N PHE A 38 17.80 -4.55 3.08
CA PHE A 38 17.87 -5.88 3.68
C PHE A 38 18.29 -6.91 2.64
N THR A 39 19.01 -7.94 3.10
CA THR A 39 19.36 -9.13 2.32
C THR A 39 18.53 -10.32 2.79
N PHE A 40 18.03 -11.13 1.87
CA PHE A 40 17.34 -12.38 2.20
C PHE A 40 18.30 -13.55 2.17
N ASP A 41 18.40 -14.28 3.28
CA ASP A 41 19.23 -15.49 3.38
C ASP A 41 18.69 -16.65 2.53
N SER A 42 17.38 -16.66 2.30
CA SER A 42 16.63 -17.73 1.64
C SER A 42 16.57 -17.60 0.11
N PHE A 43 17.06 -16.48 -0.43
CA PHE A 43 17.11 -16.21 -1.87
C PHE A 43 18.50 -15.72 -2.27
N TRP A 44 19.21 -16.48 -3.10
CA TRP A 44 20.56 -16.15 -3.55
C TRP A 44 20.83 -16.71 -4.95
N ALA A 45 21.76 -16.09 -5.66
CA ALA A 45 22.42 -16.66 -6.82
C ALA A 45 23.78 -17.22 -6.37
N ASP A 46 24.13 -18.42 -6.81
CA ASP A 46 25.44 -19.03 -6.58
C ASP A 46 26.25 -19.01 -7.88
N VAL A 47 27.51 -18.58 -7.79
CA VAL A 47 28.44 -18.56 -8.92
C VAL A 47 29.68 -19.35 -8.55
N GLN A 48 29.96 -20.37 -9.35
CA GLN A 48 31.13 -21.22 -9.21
C GLN A 48 32.09 -20.97 -10.37
N LEU A 49 33.31 -20.54 -10.05
CA LEU A 49 34.37 -20.31 -11.01
C LEU A 49 35.40 -21.43 -10.90
N GLN A 50 35.63 -22.14 -11.99
CA GLN A 50 36.63 -23.19 -12.11
C GLN A 50 37.65 -22.85 -13.20
N PRO A 51 38.94 -23.19 -13.04
CA PRO A 51 39.92 -23.02 -14.10
C PRO A 51 39.53 -23.84 -15.33
N SER A 52 39.59 -23.22 -16.50
CA SER A 52 39.32 -23.83 -17.80
C SER A 52 40.23 -23.16 -18.83
N ASP A 53 40.65 -23.91 -19.86
CA ASP A 53 41.47 -23.39 -20.97
C ASP A 53 40.70 -22.34 -21.80
N HIS A 54 39.36 -22.42 -21.77
CA HIS A 54 38.46 -21.49 -22.44
C HIS A 54 37.43 -20.92 -21.46
N LEU A 55 37.02 -19.66 -21.68
CA LEU A 55 35.95 -19.03 -20.90
C LEU A 55 34.60 -19.64 -21.32
N ILE A 56 33.99 -20.41 -20.42
CA ILE A 56 32.69 -21.06 -20.64
C ILE A 56 31.73 -20.58 -19.56
N ILE A 57 30.63 -19.94 -19.96
CA ILE A 57 29.54 -19.55 -19.07
C ILE A 57 28.51 -20.68 -19.09
N THR A 58 28.38 -21.41 -17.98
CA THR A 58 27.42 -22.50 -17.86
C THR A 58 26.21 -22.00 -17.05
N PRO A 59 25.04 -21.80 -17.68
CA PRO A 59 23.82 -21.37 -16.98
C PRO A 59 23.30 -22.47 -16.05
N HIS A 60 22.58 -22.09 -14.99
CA HIS A 60 22.00 -23.05 -14.05
C HIS A 60 20.94 -23.95 -14.72
N PRO A 61 21.05 -25.30 -14.66
CA PRO A 61 20.23 -26.22 -15.46
C PRO A 61 18.72 -26.16 -15.18
N THR A 62 18.31 -25.72 -13.98
CA THR A 62 16.89 -25.61 -13.59
C THR A 62 16.37 -24.18 -13.45
N HIS A 63 17.27 -23.19 -13.35
CA HIS A 63 16.89 -21.81 -12.98
C HIS A 63 17.22 -20.81 -14.08
N ASP A 64 18.27 -21.08 -14.86
CA ASP A 64 18.59 -20.33 -16.08
C ASP A 64 18.17 -21.20 -17.27
N LEU A 65 16.96 -20.95 -17.77
CA LEU A 65 16.33 -21.71 -18.86
C LEU A 65 16.97 -21.40 -20.21
N VAL A 66 18.24 -21.77 -20.37
CA VAL A 66 19.03 -21.52 -21.59
C VAL A 66 19.18 -22.78 -22.43
N GLN A 67 18.89 -23.96 -21.87
CA GLN A 67 18.93 -25.24 -22.57
C GLN A 67 17.53 -25.86 -22.65
N PHE A 68 17.10 -26.13 -23.88
CA PHE A 68 15.88 -26.86 -24.19
C PHE A 68 16.27 -28.17 -24.85
N HIS A 69 15.60 -29.27 -24.49
CA HIS A 69 15.87 -30.59 -25.05
C HIS A 69 15.65 -30.63 -26.57
N SER A 70 14.74 -29.80 -27.09
CA SER A 70 14.49 -29.64 -28.52
C SER A 70 13.67 -28.38 -28.82
N LEU A 71 13.67 -27.89 -30.07
CA LEU A 71 12.78 -26.80 -30.53
C LEU A 71 11.27 -27.12 -30.32
N PRO A 72 10.79 -28.36 -30.59
CA PRO A 72 9.43 -28.78 -30.23
C PRO A 72 9.10 -28.60 -28.75
N HIS A 73 10.02 -28.91 -27.84
CA HIS A 73 9.82 -28.76 -26.39
C HIS A 73 9.64 -27.31 -25.96
N LEU A 74 10.36 -26.38 -26.60
CA LEU A 74 10.19 -24.95 -26.38
C LEU A 74 8.79 -24.48 -26.84
N ILE A 75 8.36 -24.95 -28.00
CA ILE A 75 7.07 -24.56 -28.62
C ILE A 75 5.89 -25.20 -27.88
N GLU A 76 6.01 -26.45 -27.44
CA GLU A 76 4.99 -27.12 -26.62
C GLU A 76 4.74 -26.38 -25.32
N ARG A 77 5.79 -25.87 -24.66
CA ARG A 77 5.66 -25.04 -23.45
C ARG A 77 4.95 -23.72 -23.72
N GLY A 78 5.25 -23.06 -24.82
CA GLY A 78 4.57 -21.83 -25.24
C GLY A 78 3.10 -22.07 -25.59
N LEU A 79 2.80 -23.09 -26.38
CA LEU A 79 1.43 -23.46 -26.76
C LEU A 79 0.61 -23.96 -25.56
N ALA A 80 1.22 -24.68 -24.61
CA ALA A 80 0.58 -25.04 -23.35
C ALA A 80 0.24 -23.81 -22.51
N ALA A 81 1.11 -22.79 -22.52
CA ALA A 81 0.81 -21.50 -21.89
C ALA A 81 -0.36 -20.80 -22.59
N VAL A 82 -0.40 -20.79 -23.92
CA VAL A 82 -1.53 -20.27 -24.70
C VAL A 82 -2.84 -20.96 -24.33
N LEU A 83 -2.86 -22.30 -24.30
CA LEU A 83 -4.05 -23.09 -23.91
C LEU A 83 -4.50 -22.79 -22.48
N LEU A 84 -3.56 -22.61 -21.55
CA LEU A 84 -3.88 -22.22 -20.19
C LEU A 84 -4.45 -20.80 -20.12
N GLY A 85 -3.97 -19.88 -20.95
CA GLY A 85 -4.50 -18.52 -21.08
C GLY A 85 -5.89 -18.47 -21.72
N GLU A 86 -6.19 -19.34 -22.68
CA GLU A 86 -7.56 -19.49 -23.19
C GLU A 86 -8.56 -19.89 -22.10
N CYS A 87 -8.12 -20.68 -21.11
CA CYS A 87 -8.91 -21.01 -19.93
C CYS A 87 -9.17 -19.80 -19.02
N VAL A 88 -8.51 -18.66 -19.24
CA VAL A 88 -8.82 -17.39 -18.59
C VAL A 88 -9.85 -16.61 -19.41
N ILE A 89 -9.65 -16.48 -20.72
CA ILE A 89 -10.52 -15.71 -21.63
C ILE A 89 -11.92 -16.32 -21.75
N TYR A 90 -12.00 -17.61 -22.06
CA TYR A 90 -13.25 -18.26 -22.46
C TYR A 90 -14.00 -18.91 -21.30
N ASN A 91 -13.43 -18.84 -20.10
CA ASN A 91 -14.02 -19.43 -18.92
C ASN A 91 -15.09 -18.50 -18.33
N LYS A 92 -16.31 -18.71 -18.81
CA LYS A 92 -17.52 -18.02 -18.33
C LYS A 92 -18.14 -18.69 -17.09
N SER A 93 -17.47 -19.68 -16.50
CA SER A 93 -18.01 -20.38 -15.35
C SER A 93 -17.86 -19.54 -14.08
N ASN A 94 -18.95 -19.36 -13.36
CA ASN A 94 -18.96 -18.76 -12.02
C ASN A 94 -18.81 -19.82 -10.92
N ASP A 95 -18.42 -21.04 -11.29
CA ASP A 95 -18.33 -22.16 -10.36
C ASP A 95 -17.16 -21.96 -9.39
N ASN A 96 -17.40 -22.26 -8.11
CA ASN A 96 -16.42 -22.01 -7.06
C ASN A 96 -15.18 -22.89 -7.26
N GLY A 97 -14.03 -22.27 -7.52
CA GLY A 97 -12.74 -22.96 -7.63
C GLY A 97 -12.30 -23.34 -9.05
N LYS A 98 -13.07 -22.98 -10.08
CA LYS A 98 -12.68 -23.15 -11.49
C LYS A 98 -12.96 -21.91 -12.35
N ASP A 99 -13.18 -20.76 -11.73
CA ASP A 99 -13.37 -19.49 -12.44
C ASP A 99 -12.04 -18.97 -13.01
N ALA A 100 -12.14 -18.03 -13.97
CA ALA A 100 -10.97 -17.37 -14.57
C ALA A 100 -10.04 -16.79 -13.50
N PHE A 101 -10.59 -16.28 -12.40
CA PHE A 101 -9.81 -15.75 -11.28
C PHE A 101 -8.95 -16.81 -10.59
N THR A 102 -9.50 -17.98 -10.24
CA THR A 102 -8.72 -19.08 -9.62
C THR A 102 -7.63 -19.58 -10.55
N VAL A 103 -7.87 -19.61 -11.86
CA VAL A 103 -6.85 -19.99 -12.86
C VAL A 103 -5.70 -18.99 -12.83
N VAL A 104 -5.98 -17.69 -12.87
CA VAL A 104 -4.96 -16.63 -12.81
C VAL A 104 -4.20 -16.64 -11.48
N ASP A 105 -4.91 -16.80 -10.36
CA ASP A 105 -4.31 -16.91 -9.03
C ASP A 105 -3.37 -18.13 -8.93
N THR A 106 -3.78 -19.27 -9.48
CA THR A 106 -2.95 -20.48 -9.54
C THR A 106 -1.70 -20.27 -10.40
N ILE A 107 -1.81 -19.59 -11.55
CA ILE A 107 -0.66 -19.24 -12.39
C ILE A 107 0.29 -18.32 -11.61
N SER A 108 -0.23 -17.29 -10.96
CA SER A 108 0.55 -16.34 -10.16
C SER A 108 1.33 -17.05 -9.04
N GLN A 109 0.66 -17.92 -8.28
CA GLN A 109 1.28 -18.62 -7.15
C GLN A 109 2.26 -19.72 -7.54
N LYS A 110 1.99 -20.48 -8.62
CA LYS A 110 2.80 -21.67 -8.99
C LYS A 110 3.91 -21.37 -9.97
N LEU A 111 3.68 -20.45 -10.90
CA LEU A 111 4.61 -20.13 -11.98
C LEU A 111 5.19 -18.72 -11.83
N GLY A 112 4.41 -17.80 -11.28
CA GLY A 112 4.68 -16.37 -11.37
C GLY A 112 4.28 -15.83 -12.75
N LEU A 113 3.55 -14.72 -12.78
CA LEU A 113 3.04 -14.13 -14.04
C LEU A 113 4.17 -13.77 -15.00
N THR A 114 5.30 -13.28 -14.49
CA THR A 114 6.48 -12.94 -15.30
C THR A 114 7.07 -14.15 -16.01
N SER A 115 7.24 -15.27 -15.29
CA SER A 115 7.75 -16.52 -15.90
C SER A 115 6.72 -17.12 -16.86
N TYR A 116 5.43 -16.96 -16.58
CA TYR A 116 4.37 -17.36 -17.48
C TYR A 116 4.41 -16.56 -18.80
N PHE A 117 4.54 -15.23 -18.75
CA PHE A 117 4.64 -14.40 -19.95
C PHE A 117 5.95 -14.61 -20.73
N LEU A 118 7.05 -14.91 -20.04
CA LEU A 118 8.34 -15.23 -20.68
C LEU A 118 8.22 -16.39 -21.67
N LYS A 119 7.37 -17.39 -21.37
CA LYS A 119 7.12 -18.54 -22.27
C LYS A 119 6.52 -18.14 -23.62
N PHE A 120 5.72 -17.07 -23.65
CA PHE A 120 5.18 -16.53 -24.90
C PHE A 120 6.29 -15.84 -25.69
N ASP A 121 7.09 -15.00 -25.02
CA ASP A 121 8.20 -14.28 -25.65
C ASP A 121 9.25 -15.24 -26.22
N GLU A 122 9.58 -16.32 -25.51
CA GLU A 122 10.51 -17.35 -25.96
C GLU A 122 9.95 -18.14 -27.17
N MET A 123 8.65 -18.47 -27.16
CA MET A 123 7.99 -19.12 -28.29
C MET A 123 7.96 -18.20 -29.53
N GLN A 124 7.65 -16.92 -29.37
CA GLN A 124 7.62 -15.95 -30.47
C GLN A 124 9.01 -15.72 -31.10
N LYS A 125 10.07 -15.78 -30.29
CA LYS A 125 11.46 -15.64 -30.77
C LYS A 125 11.97 -16.88 -31.50
N SER A 126 11.25 -18.00 -31.45
CA SER A 126 11.63 -19.20 -32.18
C SER A 126 11.58 -18.98 -33.70
N PHE A 127 12.46 -19.66 -34.43
CA PHE A 127 12.58 -19.53 -35.89
C PHE A 127 11.25 -19.85 -36.60
N LEU A 128 10.45 -20.78 -36.09
CA LEU A 128 9.16 -21.16 -36.68
C LEU A 128 8.10 -20.04 -36.62
N PHE A 129 8.20 -19.12 -35.66
CA PHE A 129 7.32 -17.95 -35.56
C PHE A 129 7.90 -16.70 -36.27
N THR A 130 9.21 -16.66 -36.49
CA THR A 130 9.94 -15.53 -37.10
C THR A 130 10.17 -15.69 -38.61
N SER A 131 10.32 -16.93 -39.09
CA SER A 131 10.70 -17.29 -40.47
C SER A 131 9.50 -17.39 -41.43
N VAL A 132 8.27 -17.18 -40.94
CA VAL A 132 7.06 -17.32 -41.77
C VAL A 132 7.00 -16.23 -42.84
N LYS A 133 7.51 -16.55 -44.03
CA LYS A 133 7.32 -15.76 -45.24
C LYS A 133 5.84 -15.77 -45.61
N SER A 134 5.34 -14.65 -46.13
CA SER A 134 3.98 -14.51 -46.66
C SER A 134 3.77 -15.46 -47.86
N ALA A 135 3.47 -16.74 -47.61
CA ALA A 135 3.31 -17.74 -48.66
C ALA A 135 1.94 -18.43 -48.55
N GLN A 136 1.06 -17.96 -49.45
CA GLN A 136 -0.13 -18.58 -50.06
C GLN A 136 -1.21 -19.30 -49.22
N PRO A 137 -2.49 -19.18 -49.63
CA PRO A 137 -3.62 -19.84 -48.97
C PRO A 137 -3.57 -21.37 -49.13
N ARG A 138 -3.97 -22.07 -48.05
CA ARG A 138 -3.95 -23.52 -47.89
C ARG A 138 -4.49 -24.30 -49.10
N LYS A 139 -3.79 -25.37 -49.49
CA LYS A 139 -4.41 -26.54 -50.15
C LYS A 139 -4.92 -27.49 -49.06
N ALA A 140 -6.16 -27.95 -49.19
CA ALA A 140 -6.84 -28.77 -48.19
C ALA A 140 -6.09 -30.08 -47.86
N LEU A 141 -5.95 -30.38 -46.56
CA LEU A 141 -5.42 -31.64 -46.05
C LEU A 141 -6.27 -32.81 -46.57
N THR A 142 -5.67 -33.66 -47.40
CA THR A 142 -6.33 -34.83 -47.98
C THR A 142 -6.02 -36.07 -47.14
N ARG A 143 -6.90 -37.08 -47.18
CA ARG A 143 -6.79 -38.34 -46.41
C ARG A 143 -5.46 -39.09 -46.63
N SER A 144 -4.75 -38.83 -47.74
CA SER A 144 -3.42 -39.39 -48.01
C SER A 144 -2.29 -38.80 -47.17
N THR A 145 -2.42 -37.53 -46.73
CA THR A 145 -1.39 -36.86 -45.92
C THR A 145 -1.38 -37.38 -44.49
N VAL A 146 -2.55 -37.72 -43.94
CA VAL A 146 -2.70 -38.30 -42.59
C VAL A 146 -2.12 -39.73 -42.52
N ALA A 147 -2.20 -40.50 -43.61
CA ALA A 147 -1.62 -41.84 -43.67
C ALA A 147 -0.08 -41.80 -43.59
N ILE A 148 0.56 -40.81 -44.21
CA ILE A 148 2.02 -40.61 -44.15
C ILE A 148 2.48 -40.22 -42.73
N MET A 149 1.62 -39.58 -41.93
CA MET A 149 1.92 -39.20 -40.55
C MET A 149 1.84 -40.37 -39.55
N ALA A 150 1.22 -41.49 -39.91
CA ALA A 150 1.04 -42.64 -39.03
C ALA A 150 2.17 -43.69 -39.14
N ASP A 151 3.00 -43.62 -40.19
CA ASP A 151 4.04 -44.62 -40.51
C ASP A 151 5.46 -44.23 -40.01
N ILE A 152 5.60 -43.23 -39.14
CA ILE A 152 6.89 -42.84 -38.56
C ILE A 152 7.03 -43.55 -37.20
N GLU A 153 7.46 -44.81 -37.23
CA GLU A 153 7.99 -45.51 -36.06
C GLU A 153 9.44 -45.04 -35.77
N ASP A 154 9.78 -45.04 -34.47
CA ASP A 154 11.04 -44.60 -33.85
C ASP A 154 12.30 -44.90 -34.68
N VAL A 155 12.99 -43.85 -35.12
CA VAL A 155 14.34 -43.97 -35.71
C VAL A 155 15.36 -43.60 -34.63
N ASP A 156 16.18 -44.58 -34.27
CA ASP A 156 17.24 -44.57 -33.26
C ASP A 156 18.08 -43.28 -33.20
N GLU A 157 18.25 -42.76 -31.97
CA GLU A 157 19.14 -41.66 -31.58
C GLU A 157 20.63 -42.05 -31.60
N ASN A 158 21.18 -42.37 -32.77
CA ASN A 158 22.64 -42.52 -32.90
C ASN A 158 23.09 -42.10 -34.30
N ASP A 159 23.10 -40.80 -34.57
CA ASP A 159 24.11 -40.22 -35.45
C ASP A 159 24.31 -38.73 -35.15
N SER A 160 25.48 -38.42 -34.59
CA SER A 160 26.00 -37.08 -34.46
C SER A 160 26.39 -36.54 -35.83
N SER A 161 25.54 -35.69 -36.41
CA SER A 161 26.00 -34.74 -37.44
C SER A 161 25.27 -33.41 -37.30
N ASP A 162 26.01 -32.43 -36.76
CA ASP A 162 25.73 -31.01 -36.93
C ASP A 162 25.54 -30.69 -38.42
N GLN A 163 24.30 -30.45 -38.86
CA GLN A 163 23.87 -29.41 -39.82
C GLN A 163 22.52 -29.78 -40.49
N LYS A 164 21.54 -28.88 -40.32
CA LYS A 164 20.26 -28.70 -41.04
C LYS A 164 18.99 -29.34 -40.44
N ASP A 165 18.63 -28.92 -39.23
CA ASP A 165 17.26 -28.96 -38.71
C ASP A 165 16.42 -27.71 -39.11
N GLU A 166 16.72 -27.10 -40.26
CA GLU A 166 16.19 -25.77 -40.62
C GLU A 166 14.86 -25.78 -41.39
N ASP A 167 14.37 -26.93 -41.89
CA ASP A 167 13.11 -26.98 -42.62
C ASP A 167 12.44 -28.34 -42.46
N HIS A 168 11.83 -28.62 -41.30
CA HIS A 168 10.88 -29.72 -41.23
C HIS A 168 9.60 -29.31 -42.00
N PRO A 169 9.31 -29.89 -43.18
CA PRO A 169 8.20 -29.45 -44.03
C PRO A 169 6.84 -29.62 -43.34
N ILE A 170 6.76 -30.51 -42.35
CA ILE A 170 5.57 -30.74 -41.53
C ILE A 170 5.35 -29.59 -40.55
N LEU A 171 6.39 -29.10 -39.87
CA LEU A 171 6.28 -27.98 -38.94
C LEU A 171 6.00 -26.67 -39.69
N SER A 172 6.63 -26.46 -40.85
CA SER A 172 6.32 -25.31 -41.71
C SER A 172 4.87 -25.32 -42.24
N ALA A 173 4.28 -26.51 -42.44
CA ALA A 173 2.88 -26.65 -42.84
C ALA A 173 1.87 -26.48 -41.69
N ILE A 174 2.27 -26.76 -40.44
CA ILE A 174 1.42 -26.61 -39.23
C ILE A 174 1.44 -25.16 -38.73
N PHE A 175 2.61 -24.52 -38.71
CA PHE A 175 2.82 -23.13 -38.26
C PHE A 175 2.68 -22.13 -39.42
N ASP A 176 1.50 -22.12 -40.06
CA ASP A 176 1.23 -21.19 -41.14
C ASP A 176 0.98 -19.75 -40.64
N VAL A 177 0.95 -18.78 -41.57
CA VAL A 177 0.71 -17.35 -41.28
C VAL A 177 -0.59 -17.14 -40.47
N GLN A 178 -1.61 -17.95 -40.75
CA GLN A 178 -2.92 -17.82 -40.08
C GLN A 178 -2.83 -18.27 -38.62
N PHE A 179 -2.18 -19.39 -38.36
CA PHE A 179 -1.96 -19.92 -37.02
C PHE A 179 -1.07 -18.99 -36.20
N VAL A 180 0.04 -18.49 -36.76
CA VAL A 180 0.92 -17.55 -36.06
C VAL A 180 0.19 -16.25 -35.71
N ASN A 181 -0.60 -15.70 -36.63
CA ASN A 181 -1.40 -14.50 -36.35
C ASN A 181 -2.49 -14.76 -35.31
N LEU A 182 -3.10 -15.94 -35.32
CA LEU A 182 -4.06 -16.36 -34.29
C LEU A 182 -3.39 -16.39 -32.91
N VAL A 183 -2.23 -17.04 -32.80
CA VAL A 183 -1.48 -17.13 -31.53
C VAL A 183 -1.05 -15.75 -31.03
N LYS A 184 -0.55 -14.87 -31.92
CA LYS A 184 -0.20 -13.49 -31.55
C LYS A 184 -1.38 -12.70 -31.01
N LYS A 185 -2.52 -12.76 -31.71
CA LYS A 185 -3.75 -12.09 -31.25
C LYS A 185 -4.21 -12.65 -29.91
N LEU A 186 -4.20 -13.97 -29.78
CA LEU A 186 -4.63 -14.65 -28.58
C LEU A 186 -3.72 -14.31 -27.39
N GLU A 187 -2.41 -14.17 -27.60
CA GLU A 187 -1.49 -13.70 -26.56
C GLU A 187 -1.84 -12.30 -26.06
N GLU A 188 -2.11 -11.36 -26.97
CA GLU A 188 -2.53 -10.00 -26.60
C GLU A 188 -3.82 -10.04 -25.78
N ASP A 189 -4.83 -10.77 -26.25
CA ASP A 189 -6.12 -10.96 -25.57
C ASP A 189 -5.92 -11.65 -24.19
N ILE A 190 -5.01 -12.62 -24.07
CA ILE A 190 -4.70 -13.33 -22.81
C ILE A 190 -4.07 -12.36 -21.82
N ARG A 191 -3.10 -11.55 -22.27
CA ARG A 191 -2.38 -10.61 -21.42
C ARG A 191 -3.31 -9.53 -20.88
N GLU A 192 -4.19 -8.99 -21.73
CA GLU A 192 -5.22 -8.04 -21.33
C GLU A 192 -6.23 -8.67 -20.35
N SER A 193 -6.74 -9.86 -20.66
CA SER A 193 -7.71 -10.56 -19.81
C SER A 193 -7.14 -10.91 -18.43
N ILE A 194 -5.88 -11.34 -18.35
CA ILE A 194 -5.21 -11.60 -17.06
C ILE A 194 -5.12 -10.31 -16.23
N VAL A 195 -4.78 -9.17 -16.84
CA VAL A 195 -4.74 -7.88 -16.15
C VAL A 195 -6.14 -7.43 -15.71
N GLU A 196 -7.16 -7.63 -16.54
CA GLU A 196 -8.55 -7.30 -16.23
C GLU A 196 -9.08 -8.13 -15.04
N VAL A 197 -8.87 -9.45 -15.07
CA VAL A 197 -9.29 -10.38 -14.01
C VAL A 197 -8.56 -10.09 -12.69
N TYR A 198 -7.30 -9.66 -12.75
CA TYR A 198 -6.51 -9.32 -11.57
C TYR A 198 -6.83 -7.92 -11.01
N SER A 199 -7.20 -6.97 -11.88
CA SER A 199 -7.64 -5.63 -11.46
C SER A 199 -9.06 -5.62 -10.89
N HIS A 200 -9.87 -6.63 -11.22
CA HIS A 200 -11.19 -6.84 -10.65
C HIS A 200 -11.33 -8.23 -10.02
N PRO A 201 -10.62 -8.54 -8.92
CA PRO A 201 -10.76 -9.82 -8.21
C PRO A 201 -12.18 -9.90 -7.68
N LYS A 202 -13.08 -10.57 -8.41
CA LYS A 202 -14.52 -10.68 -8.15
C LYS A 202 -15.02 -9.61 -7.19
N SER A 203 -15.24 -8.41 -7.71
CA SER A 203 -16.04 -7.42 -6.99
C SER A 203 -17.41 -8.05 -6.73
N LYS A 204 -17.59 -8.59 -5.53
CA LYS A 204 -18.91 -8.74 -4.92
C LYS A 204 -19.48 -7.39 -4.49
N VAL A 205 -18.89 -6.28 -4.95
CA VAL A 205 -19.22 -4.91 -4.56
C VAL A 205 -19.63 -4.13 -5.81
N SER A 206 -20.70 -4.57 -6.48
CA SER A 206 -21.42 -3.71 -7.43
C SER A 206 -22.92 -3.62 -7.14
N VAL A 207 -23.37 -4.12 -6.00
CA VAL A 207 -24.73 -3.89 -5.53
C VAL A 207 -24.59 -3.40 -4.09
N VAL A 208 -24.98 -2.14 -3.86
CA VAL A 208 -25.17 -1.56 -2.52
C VAL A 208 -25.96 -2.59 -1.70
N PRO A 209 -25.35 -3.26 -0.71
CA PRO A 209 -26.01 -4.41 -0.15
C PRO A 209 -27.09 -3.93 0.79
N ALA A 210 -28.26 -4.56 0.72
CA ALA A 210 -29.34 -4.50 1.72
C ALA A 210 -28.86 -4.84 3.16
N GLU A 211 -27.58 -5.15 3.33
CA GLU A 211 -26.86 -5.34 4.58
C GLU A 211 -26.47 -4.01 5.25
N LEU A 212 -26.51 -2.87 4.56
CA LEU A 212 -26.35 -1.56 5.20
C LEU A 212 -27.65 -1.04 5.82
N GLU A 213 -28.79 -1.66 5.53
CA GLU A 213 -30.07 -1.26 6.12
C GLU A 213 -30.30 -2.00 7.45
N GLN A 214 -30.91 -1.30 8.40
CA GLN A 214 -31.32 -1.89 9.67
C GLN A 214 -32.45 -2.89 9.41
N ARG A 215 -32.27 -4.14 9.87
CA ARG A 215 -33.28 -5.18 9.65
C ARG A 215 -34.51 -4.92 10.52
N SER A 216 -35.69 -5.32 10.05
CA SER A 216 -36.93 -5.15 10.81
C SER A 216 -36.86 -5.90 12.14
N GLY A 217 -36.83 -5.17 13.25
CA GLY A 217 -36.73 -5.70 14.61
C GLY A 217 -35.31 -5.82 15.18
N GLU A 218 -34.28 -5.36 14.46
CA GLU A 218 -32.89 -5.31 14.96
C GLU A 218 -32.71 -4.12 15.90
N SER A 219 -32.14 -4.37 17.10
CA SER A 219 -31.82 -3.28 18.03
C SER A 219 -30.65 -2.44 17.52
N ASP A 220 -30.62 -1.15 17.85
CA ASP A 220 -29.58 -0.22 17.37
C ASP A 220 -28.16 -0.70 17.72
N GLY A 221 -27.98 -1.34 18.88
CA GLY A 221 -26.69 -1.92 19.30
C GLY A 221 -26.26 -3.12 18.46
N GLU A 222 -27.20 -3.97 18.04
CA GLU A 222 -26.93 -5.12 17.16
C GLU A 222 -26.62 -4.67 15.73
N TYR A 223 -27.36 -3.66 15.25
CA TYR A 223 -27.13 -3.03 13.96
C TYR A 223 -25.73 -2.41 13.87
N ILE A 224 -25.31 -1.63 14.87
CA ILE A 224 -23.97 -1.03 14.93
C ILE A 224 -22.89 -2.11 14.96
N LYS A 225 -23.07 -3.18 15.74
CA LYS A 225 -22.10 -4.27 15.84
C LYS A 225 -21.97 -5.02 14.50
N ARG A 226 -23.07 -5.25 13.80
CA ARG A 226 -23.08 -5.87 12.48
C ARG A 226 -22.39 -4.98 11.44
N LEU A 227 -22.71 -3.68 11.45
CA LEU A 227 -22.11 -2.71 10.54
C LEU A 227 -20.59 -2.60 10.78
N LYS A 228 -20.15 -2.57 12.04
CA LYS A 228 -18.73 -2.59 12.39
C LYS A 228 -18.01 -3.84 11.85
N THR A 229 -18.61 -5.01 12.06
CA THR A 229 -18.04 -6.28 11.58
C THR A 229 -17.95 -6.32 10.04
N PHE A 230 -18.95 -5.76 9.36
CA PHE A 230 -18.96 -5.63 7.91
C PHE A 230 -17.86 -4.69 7.41
N VAL A 231 -17.72 -3.52 8.02
CA VAL A 231 -16.66 -2.54 7.66
C VAL A 231 -15.28 -3.12 7.91
N GLU A 232 -15.04 -3.77 9.06
CA GLU A 232 -13.77 -4.44 9.37
C GLU A 232 -13.42 -5.51 8.32
N LYS A 233 -14.41 -6.30 7.90
CA LYS A 233 -14.23 -7.29 6.85
C LYS A 233 -13.89 -6.63 5.51
N GLN A 234 -14.60 -5.58 5.10
CA GLN A 234 -14.30 -4.85 3.88
C GLN A 234 -12.91 -4.20 3.91
N CYS A 235 -12.49 -3.65 5.06
CA CYS A 235 -11.14 -3.12 5.23
C CYS A 235 -10.08 -4.21 5.04
N SER A 236 -10.28 -5.41 5.57
CA SER A 236 -9.35 -6.53 5.36
C SER A 236 -9.26 -6.96 3.89
N GLU A 237 -10.40 -7.05 3.20
CA GLU A 237 -10.46 -7.40 1.77
C GLU A 237 -9.76 -6.34 0.90
N ILE A 238 -9.95 -5.05 1.20
CA ILE A 238 -9.27 -3.94 0.51
C ILE A 238 -7.76 -3.99 0.74
N GLN A 239 -7.32 -4.28 1.96
CA GLN A 239 -5.90 -4.35 2.29
C GLN A 239 -5.19 -5.53 1.58
N ASP A 240 -5.87 -6.67 1.45
CA ASP A 240 -5.40 -7.81 0.67
C ASP A 240 -5.38 -7.53 -0.84
N LEU A 241 -6.28 -6.67 -1.34
CA LEU A 241 -6.23 -6.20 -2.73
C LEU A 241 -5.06 -5.25 -2.97
N LEU A 242 -4.85 -4.30 -2.05
CA LEU A 242 -3.75 -3.34 -2.14
C LEU A 242 -2.38 -4.01 -2.09
N SER A 243 -2.20 -5.02 -1.23
CA SER A 243 -0.94 -5.78 -1.17
C SER A 243 -0.65 -6.53 -2.47
N ARG A 244 -1.67 -7.18 -3.06
CA ARG A 244 -1.56 -7.87 -4.35
C ARG A 244 -1.30 -6.91 -5.52
N ASN A 245 -1.95 -5.75 -5.54
CA ASN A 245 -1.71 -4.72 -6.56
C ASN A 245 -0.31 -4.10 -6.43
N SER A 246 0.19 -3.92 -5.21
CA SER A 246 1.56 -3.45 -4.97
C SER A 246 2.59 -4.42 -5.54
N LEU A 247 2.43 -5.73 -5.27
CA LEU A 247 3.30 -6.77 -5.81
C LEU A 247 3.30 -6.78 -7.34
N LEU A 248 2.13 -6.64 -7.96
CA LEU A 248 2.00 -6.58 -9.42
C LEU A 248 2.64 -5.31 -10.01
N ALA A 249 2.45 -4.16 -9.36
CA ALA A 249 3.07 -2.90 -9.79
C ALA A 249 4.60 -2.98 -9.74
N GLU A 250 5.16 -3.63 -8.70
CA GLU A 250 6.59 -3.90 -8.61
C GLU A 250 7.09 -4.85 -9.70
N ASP A 251 6.34 -5.92 -10.00
CA ASP A 251 6.71 -6.86 -11.06
C ASP A 251 6.62 -6.23 -12.46
N LEU A 252 5.64 -5.38 -12.71
CA LEU A 252 5.53 -4.60 -13.94
C LEU A 252 6.67 -3.55 -14.06
N ALA A 253 7.02 -2.88 -12.96
CA ALA A 253 8.12 -1.91 -12.95
C ALA A 253 9.49 -2.56 -13.19
N LYS A 254 9.72 -3.78 -12.67
CA LYS A 254 10.93 -4.57 -12.95
C LYS A 254 11.01 -5.01 -14.42
N THR A 255 9.87 -5.23 -15.07
CA THR A 255 9.79 -5.66 -16.47
C THR A 255 9.92 -4.47 -17.46
N GLY A 256 9.53 -3.26 -17.04
CA GLY A 256 9.64 -2.04 -17.86
C GLY A 256 11.07 -1.51 -18.11
N GLY A 257 12.09 -2.09 -17.46
CA GLY A 257 13.49 -1.65 -17.59
C GLY A 257 14.30 -2.35 -18.69
N GLY A 258 13.70 -3.27 -19.44
CA GLY A 258 14.42 -4.22 -20.32
C GLY A 258 14.36 -3.99 -21.83
N SER A 259 13.90 -2.83 -22.31
CA SER A 259 13.89 -2.54 -23.75
C SER A 259 15.03 -1.62 -24.15
N ASN A 260 16.12 -2.23 -24.61
CA ASN A 260 17.19 -1.57 -25.36
C ASN A 260 16.61 -1.10 -26.72
N SER A 261 16.09 0.11 -26.79
CA SER A 261 15.83 0.79 -28.06
C SER A 261 16.83 1.92 -28.24
N GLN A 262 17.85 1.68 -29.08
CA GLN A 262 18.59 2.74 -29.75
C GLN A 262 17.58 3.72 -30.40
N PRO A 263 17.87 5.02 -30.41
CA PRO A 263 16.98 6.00 -31.02
C PRO A 263 17.16 5.91 -32.54
N GLU A 264 16.37 5.08 -33.21
CA GLU A 264 16.18 5.23 -34.64
C GLU A 264 15.29 6.45 -34.90
N GLN A 265 15.97 7.50 -35.30
CA GLN A 265 15.43 8.73 -35.85
C GLN A 265 14.64 8.43 -37.15
N ARG A 266 13.33 8.18 -37.05
CA ARG A 266 12.40 8.32 -38.20
C ARG A 266 11.05 8.91 -37.80
N VAL A 267 10.92 10.21 -38.08
CA VAL A 267 9.73 10.91 -38.60
C VAL A 267 8.36 10.41 -38.11
N SER A 268 7.99 10.74 -36.86
CA SER A 268 6.59 10.84 -36.40
C SER A 268 6.45 11.80 -35.21
N GLY A 269 7.07 12.98 -35.29
CA GLY A 269 7.20 13.92 -34.14
C GLY A 269 5.94 14.74 -33.79
N GLY A 270 4.81 14.54 -34.47
CA GLY A 270 3.60 15.35 -34.26
C GLY A 270 2.67 14.79 -33.20
N LEU A 271 2.33 13.50 -33.27
CA LEU A 271 1.33 12.88 -32.40
C LEU A 271 1.86 12.63 -30.98
N ASP A 272 3.10 12.14 -30.88
CA ASP A 272 3.75 11.85 -29.59
C ASP A 272 3.99 13.13 -28.77
N ARG A 273 4.33 14.24 -29.45
CA ARG A 273 4.50 15.53 -28.79
C ARG A 273 3.18 16.08 -28.23
N ILE A 274 2.08 15.89 -28.96
CA ILE A 274 0.73 16.27 -28.50
C ILE A 274 0.29 15.40 -27.32
N GLN A 275 0.59 14.11 -27.33
CA GLN A 275 0.29 13.21 -26.20
C GLN A 275 1.13 13.55 -24.96
N VAL A 276 2.42 13.83 -25.11
CA VAL A 276 3.28 14.26 -24.00
C VAL A 276 2.84 15.62 -23.43
N GLU A 277 2.44 16.57 -24.28
CA GLU A 277 1.90 17.86 -23.84
C GLU A 277 0.53 17.70 -23.14
N LYS A 278 -0.33 16.77 -23.60
CA LYS A 278 -1.59 16.42 -22.93
C LYS A 278 -1.34 15.85 -21.54
N LEU A 279 -0.43 14.87 -21.42
CA LEU A 279 -0.08 14.27 -20.14
C LEU A 279 0.55 15.28 -19.17
N ARG A 280 1.40 16.20 -19.66
CA ARG A 280 1.95 17.29 -18.83
C ARG A 280 0.87 18.21 -18.28
N ARG A 281 -0.13 18.55 -19.09
CA ARG A 281 -1.28 19.35 -18.65
C ARG A 281 -2.10 18.61 -17.59
N GLU A 282 -2.37 17.32 -17.80
CA GLU A 282 -3.09 16.49 -16.83
C GLU A 282 -2.33 16.38 -15.49
N ILE A 283 -1.01 16.24 -15.52
CA ILE A 283 -0.15 16.24 -14.32
C ILE A 283 -0.21 17.60 -13.60
N GLN A 284 -0.15 18.72 -14.33
CA GLN A 284 -0.27 20.05 -13.72
C GLN A 284 -1.66 20.27 -13.10
N GLU A 285 -2.73 19.87 -13.78
CA GLU A 285 -4.10 19.97 -13.26
C GLU A 285 -4.28 19.10 -12.01
N ALA A 286 -3.73 17.87 -12.01
CA ALA A 286 -3.75 16.98 -10.86
C ALA A 286 -2.96 17.56 -9.68
N SER A 287 -1.78 18.14 -9.94
CA SER A 287 -0.95 18.79 -8.92
C SER A 287 -1.65 19.99 -8.31
N GLN A 288 -2.36 20.80 -9.10
CA GLN A 288 -3.10 21.95 -8.61
C GLN A 288 -4.29 21.52 -7.74
N ARG A 289 -5.01 20.47 -8.15
CA ARG A 289 -6.09 19.87 -7.32
C ARG A 289 -5.57 19.34 -6.00
N LEU A 290 -4.37 18.74 -5.99
CA LEU A 290 -3.74 18.23 -4.78
C LEU A 290 -3.41 19.36 -3.81
N GLU A 291 -2.88 20.48 -4.29
CA GLU A 291 -2.61 21.65 -3.43
C GLU A 291 -3.89 22.24 -2.82
N ILE A 292 -4.99 22.34 -3.59
CA ILE A 292 -6.29 22.78 -3.07
C ILE A 292 -6.80 21.83 -1.96
N LEU A 293 -6.74 20.52 -2.21
CA LEU A 293 -7.15 19.53 -1.21
C LEU A 293 -6.28 19.57 0.05
N LYS A 294 -4.99 19.91 -0.09
CA LYS A 294 -4.08 20.07 1.04
C LYS A 294 -4.44 21.28 1.90
N THR A 295 -4.81 22.40 1.28
CA THR A 295 -5.30 23.58 2.02
C THR A 295 -6.64 23.32 2.70
N ASP A 296 -7.56 22.62 2.03
CA ASP A 296 -8.86 22.27 2.60
C ASP A 296 -8.72 21.30 3.77
N LYS A 297 -7.82 20.31 3.66
CA LYS A 297 -7.47 19.40 4.76
C LYS A 297 -6.97 20.18 5.98
N ALA A 298 -6.03 21.11 5.80
CA ALA A 298 -5.49 21.91 6.90
C ALA A 298 -6.58 22.76 7.57
N LYS A 299 -7.50 23.32 6.78
CA LYS A 299 -8.65 24.07 7.30
C LYS A 299 -9.57 23.18 8.13
N ILE A 300 -9.96 22.01 7.61
CA ILE A 300 -10.82 21.04 8.32
C ILE A 300 -10.14 20.54 9.60
N GLU A 301 -8.84 20.27 9.57
CA GLU A 301 -8.08 19.88 10.76
C GLU A 301 -8.08 20.99 11.83
N SER A 302 -7.97 22.26 11.42
CA SER A 302 -8.07 23.39 12.34
C SER A 302 -9.47 23.51 12.96
N GLU A 303 -10.54 23.37 12.17
CA GLU A 303 -11.93 23.41 12.64
C GLU A 303 -12.22 22.23 13.59
N ALA A 304 -11.78 21.02 13.24
CA ALA A 304 -11.91 19.85 14.11
C ALA A 304 -11.18 20.02 15.44
N SER A 305 -10.00 20.67 15.44
CA SER A 305 -9.29 21.00 16.66
C SER A 305 -10.07 22.00 17.54
N MET A 306 -10.66 23.03 16.94
CA MET A 306 -11.51 23.99 17.65
C MET A 306 -12.72 23.31 18.30
N TYR A 307 -13.45 22.47 17.56
CA TYR A 307 -14.61 21.74 18.09
C TYR A 307 -14.22 20.76 19.20
N ARG A 308 -13.07 20.07 19.06
CA ARG A 308 -12.56 19.19 20.11
C ARG A 308 -12.27 19.95 21.41
N ASN A 309 -11.66 21.15 21.30
CA ASN A 309 -11.40 21.99 22.46
C ASN A 309 -12.68 22.51 23.11
N LEU A 310 -13.68 22.89 22.31
CA LEU A 310 -14.98 23.32 22.82
C LEU A 310 -15.70 22.18 23.55
N ALA A 311 -15.68 20.97 22.99
CA ALA A 311 -16.23 19.78 23.64
C ALA A 311 -15.54 19.49 24.97
N GLY A 312 -14.20 19.57 25.02
CA GLY A 312 -13.44 19.38 26.25
C GLY A 312 -13.78 20.40 27.34
N LYS A 313 -14.01 21.67 26.97
CA LYS A 313 -14.50 22.70 27.92
C LYS A 313 -15.88 22.34 28.46
N MET A 314 -16.83 21.99 27.59
CA MET A 314 -18.18 21.61 28.02
C MET A 314 -18.18 20.36 28.91
N GLU A 315 -17.32 19.38 28.64
CA GLU A 315 -17.15 18.20 29.50
C GLU A 315 -16.60 18.58 30.87
N SER A 316 -15.63 19.49 30.94
CA SER A 316 -15.10 20.02 32.20
C SER A 316 -16.19 20.75 33.00
N ASP A 317 -16.97 21.62 32.34
CA ASP A 317 -18.06 22.37 32.98
C ASP A 317 -19.13 21.44 33.54
N LEU A 318 -19.53 20.42 32.76
CA LEU A 318 -20.48 19.40 33.21
C LEU A 318 -19.95 18.59 34.39
N LYS A 319 -18.64 18.30 34.39
CA LYS A 319 -18.01 17.60 35.51
C LYS A 319 -18.01 18.44 36.78
N SER A 320 -17.60 19.71 36.70
CA SER A 320 -17.67 20.64 37.82
C SER A 320 -19.09 20.79 38.36
N LEU A 321 -20.09 20.89 37.47
CA LEU A 321 -21.50 20.94 37.87
C LEU A 321 -21.94 19.65 38.57
N SER A 322 -21.54 18.49 38.05
CA SER A 322 -21.83 17.19 38.67
C SER A 322 -21.19 17.08 40.07
N ASP A 323 -19.96 17.55 40.23
CA ASP A 323 -19.25 17.52 41.50
C ASP A 323 -19.91 18.47 42.54
N ALA A 324 -20.40 19.63 42.10
CA ALA A 324 -21.19 20.54 42.93
C ALA A 324 -22.53 19.91 43.37
N TYR A 325 -23.25 19.23 42.47
CA TYR A 325 -24.49 18.51 42.83
C TYR A 325 -24.23 17.37 43.81
N ASN A 326 -23.16 16.59 43.60
CA ASN A 326 -22.78 15.51 44.51
C ASN A 326 -22.45 16.05 45.92
N SER A 327 -21.75 17.19 45.99
CA SER A 327 -21.41 17.85 47.26
C SER A 327 -22.66 18.36 47.98
N LEU A 328 -23.62 18.94 47.24
CA LEU A 328 -24.89 19.38 47.79
C LEU A 328 -25.75 18.20 48.29
N GLU A 329 -25.76 17.09 47.57
CA GLU A 329 -26.44 15.87 48.00
C GLU A 329 -25.85 15.33 49.31
N GLN A 330 -24.51 15.32 49.44
CA GLN A 330 -23.85 14.92 50.68
C GLN A 330 -24.22 15.83 51.85
N ALA A 331 -24.27 17.16 51.63
CA ALA A 331 -24.68 18.12 52.66
C ALA A 331 -26.15 17.91 53.08
N ASN A 332 -27.05 17.67 52.12
CA ASN A 332 -28.45 17.34 52.42
C ASN A 332 -28.58 16.04 53.22
N LEU A 333 -27.85 14.99 52.84
CA LEU A 333 -27.84 13.72 53.59
C LEU A 333 -27.33 13.91 55.03
N TYR A 334 -26.35 14.79 55.24
CA TYR A 334 -25.85 15.13 56.57
C TYR A 334 -26.94 15.84 57.39
N LEU A 335 -27.56 16.89 56.83
CA LEU A 335 -28.64 17.63 57.49
C LEU A 335 -29.86 16.74 57.79
N GLU A 336 -30.22 15.81 56.90
CA GLU A 336 -31.28 14.84 57.15
C GLU A 336 -30.96 13.91 58.33
N LYS A 337 -29.70 13.47 58.47
CA LYS A 337 -29.26 12.67 59.62
C LYS A 337 -29.35 13.46 60.92
N GLU A 338 -28.93 14.73 60.89
CA GLU A 338 -29.00 15.62 62.06
C GLU A 338 -30.45 15.93 62.47
N LEU A 339 -31.33 16.21 61.50
CA LEU A 339 -32.77 16.35 61.73
C LEU A 339 -33.41 15.07 62.29
N ARG A 340 -33.00 13.88 61.82
CA ARG A 340 -33.45 12.60 62.41
C ARG A 340 -32.97 12.44 63.85
N ALA A 341 -31.71 12.78 64.14
CA ALA A 341 -31.16 12.71 65.48
C ALA A 341 -31.90 13.64 66.45
N LEU A 342 -32.18 14.88 66.04
CA LEU A 342 -32.99 15.84 66.79
C LEU A 342 -34.43 15.36 66.99
N LYS A 343 -35.08 14.81 65.96
CA LYS A 343 -36.42 14.19 66.07
C LYS A 343 -36.44 12.98 67.01
N SER A 344 -35.33 12.27 67.16
CA SER A 344 -35.21 11.12 68.07
C SER A 344 -34.94 11.48 69.53
N GLY A 345 -34.90 12.77 69.88
CA GLY A 345 -34.85 13.25 71.28
C GLY A 345 -33.44 13.39 71.87
N GLY A 346 -32.39 13.50 71.04
CA GLY A 346 -31.04 13.81 71.51
C GLY A 346 -30.92 15.25 72.06
N PRO A 347 -30.05 15.50 73.07
CA PRO A 347 -29.88 16.84 73.64
C PRO A 347 -29.33 17.82 72.59
N PRO A 348 -29.70 19.11 72.62
CA PRO A 348 -29.20 20.08 71.66
C PRO A 348 -27.72 20.32 71.92
N THR A 349 -26.86 19.76 71.08
CA THR A 349 -25.46 20.19 71.00
C THR A 349 -25.46 21.57 70.37
N ILE A 350 -25.30 22.59 71.21
CA ILE A 350 -25.01 23.96 70.78
C ILE A 350 -23.80 23.86 69.84
N PRO A 351 -23.90 24.28 68.57
CA PRO A 351 -22.78 24.18 67.65
C PRO A 351 -21.65 25.05 68.19
N ASP A 352 -20.45 24.49 68.26
CA ASP A 352 -19.25 25.25 68.58
C ASP A 352 -19.00 26.25 67.43
N VAL A 353 -19.51 27.46 67.62
CA VAL A 353 -19.44 28.56 66.64
C VAL A 353 -17.97 28.88 66.30
N GLU A 354 -17.04 28.58 67.20
CA GLU A 354 -15.61 28.77 66.96
C GLU A 354 -15.06 27.74 65.98
N ALA A 355 -15.46 26.47 66.08
CA ALA A 355 -15.07 25.42 65.16
C ALA A 355 -15.63 25.64 63.74
N ILE A 356 -16.88 26.10 63.62
CA ILE A 356 -17.50 26.43 62.32
C ILE A 356 -16.81 27.64 61.68
N LYS A 357 -16.46 28.65 62.48
CA LYS A 357 -15.75 29.85 62.01
C LYS A 357 -14.29 29.57 61.65
N ALA A 358 -13.66 28.59 62.30
CA ALA A 358 -12.32 28.10 61.97
C ALA A 358 -12.33 27.30 60.66
N ALA A 359 -13.29 26.38 60.48
CA ALA A 359 -13.44 25.61 59.24
C ALA A 359 -13.74 26.51 58.04
N ALA A 360 -14.63 27.49 58.20
CA ALA A 360 -14.92 28.47 57.14
C ALA A 360 -13.72 29.35 56.76
N ARG A 361 -12.83 29.67 57.72
CA ARG A 361 -11.58 30.39 57.45
C ARG A 361 -10.55 29.52 56.75
N GLU A 362 -10.44 28.25 57.14
CA GLU A 362 -9.52 27.30 56.50
C GLU A 362 -9.93 27.03 55.04
N GLU A 363 -11.22 26.90 54.77
CA GLU A 363 -11.76 26.71 53.42
C GLU A 363 -11.57 27.96 52.55
N ALA A 364 -11.89 29.15 53.08
CA ALA A 364 -11.59 30.42 52.40
C ALA A 364 -10.09 30.60 52.11
N GLN A 365 -9.22 30.09 52.99
CA GLN A 365 -7.78 30.17 52.79
C GLN A 365 -7.30 29.17 51.71
N LYS A 366 -7.85 27.95 51.68
CA LYS A 366 -7.56 26.98 50.60
C LYS A 366 -8.03 27.49 49.23
N ASP A 367 -9.19 28.11 49.16
CA ASP A 367 -9.70 28.71 47.92
C ASP A 367 -8.79 29.86 47.48
N SER A 368 -8.34 30.72 48.40
CA SER A 368 -7.38 31.80 48.08
C SER A 368 -6.01 31.28 47.63
N GLU A 369 -5.55 30.15 48.17
CA GLU A 369 -4.30 29.51 47.76
C GLU A 369 -4.43 28.84 46.39
N ALA A 370 -5.59 28.28 46.06
CA ALA A 370 -5.88 27.72 44.75
C ALA A 370 -5.93 28.79 43.66
N GLU A 371 -6.64 29.91 43.91
CA GLU A 371 -6.67 31.07 43.00
C GLU A 371 -5.27 31.66 42.77
N LEU A 372 -4.45 31.75 43.83
CA LEU A 372 -3.07 32.20 43.73
C LEU A 372 -2.21 31.24 42.89
N ASN A 373 -2.41 29.93 43.02
CA ASN A 373 -1.69 28.94 42.24
C ASN A 373 -2.07 28.99 40.76
N ASP A 374 -3.35 29.16 40.45
CA ASP A 374 -3.82 29.35 39.07
C ASP A 374 -3.23 30.63 38.43
N LEU A 375 -3.14 31.72 39.19
CA LEU A 375 -2.45 32.94 38.77
C LEU A 375 -0.97 32.71 38.49
N LEU A 376 -0.27 31.93 39.33
CA LEU A 376 1.14 31.58 39.11
C LEU A 376 1.33 30.71 37.87
N VAL A 377 0.42 29.78 37.61
CA VAL A 377 0.43 28.96 36.38
C VAL A 377 0.23 29.84 35.15
N CYS A 378 -0.74 30.76 35.17
CA CYS A 378 -0.96 31.73 34.10
C CYS A 378 0.29 32.58 33.84
N LEU A 379 0.91 33.11 34.90
CA LEU A 379 2.14 33.90 34.79
C LEU A 379 3.30 33.09 34.20
N GLY A 380 3.47 31.83 34.62
CA GLY A 380 4.49 30.94 34.05
C GLY A 380 4.25 30.62 32.56
N GLN A 381 2.98 30.48 32.16
CA GLN A 381 2.63 30.30 30.75
C GLN A 381 2.91 31.56 29.93
N GLU A 382 2.61 32.75 30.45
CA GLU A 382 2.95 34.02 29.80
C GLU A 382 4.46 34.19 29.66
N GLN A 383 5.22 33.94 30.73
CA GLN A 383 6.68 34.03 30.70
C GLN A 383 7.30 33.06 29.68
N SER A 384 6.81 31.81 29.61
CA SER A 384 7.26 30.84 28.60
C SER A 384 6.90 31.26 27.17
N ARG A 385 5.74 31.90 26.96
CA ARG A 385 5.35 32.43 25.65
C ARG A 385 6.25 33.60 25.25
N VAL A 386 6.54 34.51 26.18
CA VAL A 386 7.46 35.64 25.99
C VAL A 386 8.86 35.13 25.63
N GLU A 387 9.40 34.13 26.34
CA GLU A 387 10.71 33.52 26.03
C GLU A 387 10.76 32.87 24.64
N LYS A 388 9.70 32.16 24.24
CA LYS A 388 9.63 31.55 22.90
C LYS A 388 9.52 32.59 21.79
N LEU A 389 8.77 33.66 22.04
CA LEU A 389 8.62 34.77 21.10
C LEU A 389 9.92 35.56 20.99
N SER A 390 10.59 35.86 22.10
CA SER A 390 11.87 36.57 22.10
C SER A 390 12.96 35.75 21.41
N ALA A 391 13.02 34.43 21.61
CA ALA A 391 13.94 33.55 20.89
C ALA A 391 13.69 33.54 19.37
N ARG A 392 12.41 33.49 18.95
CA ARG A 392 12.01 33.57 17.53
C ARG A 392 12.33 34.91 16.89
N LEU A 393 12.15 36.01 17.62
CA LEU A 393 12.47 37.37 17.14
C LEU A 393 13.99 37.56 17.01
N LEU A 394 14.76 36.99 17.94
CA LEU A 394 16.22 36.99 17.89
C LEU A 394 16.76 36.20 16.68
N GLU A 395 16.17 35.04 16.36
CA GLU A 395 16.48 34.29 15.13
C GLU A 395 16.18 35.08 13.84
N LEU A 396 15.19 35.98 13.88
CA LEU A 396 14.82 36.87 12.76
C LEU A 396 15.68 38.15 12.70
N GLY A 397 16.58 38.36 13.68
CA GLY A 397 17.44 39.54 13.75
C GLY A 397 16.73 40.82 14.19
N GLU A 398 15.55 40.70 14.80
CA GLU A 398 14.80 41.83 15.37
C GLU A 398 15.15 42.00 16.85
N ASP A 399 15.42 43.24 17.26
CA ASP A 399 15.74 43.57 18.64
C ASP A 399 14.46 43.78 19.47
N VAL A 400 14.27 42.91 20.46
CA VAL A 400 13.08 42.87 21.32
C VAL A 400 12.99 44.11 22.21
N ASP A 401 14.13 44.65 22.66
CA ASP A 401 14.15 45.82 23.55
C ASP A 401 13.66 47.08 22.81
N THR A 402 14.06 47.24 21.55
CA THR A 402 13.60 48.33 20.68
C THR A 402 12.09 48.23 20.35
N LEU A 403 11.52 47.03 20.29
CA LEU A 403 10.08 46.81 20.06
C LEU A 403 9.22 47.11 21.31
N LEU A 404 9.79 46.94 22.51
CA LEU A 404 9.10 47.17 23.78
C LEU A 404 9.08 48.64 24.21
N GLU A 405 10.00 49.48 23.72
CA GLU A 405 10.06 50.92 24.04
C GLU A 405 8.78 51.71 23.68
N GLY A 406 7.89 51.17 22.84
CA GLY A 406 6.62 51.80 22.43
C GLY A 406 5.33 51.21 23.01
N ILE A 407 5.42 50.15 23.84
CA ILE A 407 4.24 49.40 24.33
C ILE A 407 3.88 49.79 25.78
N GLY A 408 4.72 50.59 26.45
CA GLY A 408 4.73 50.78 27.90
C GLY A 408 3.62 51.61 28.57
N ASP A 409 2.71 52.28 27.85
CA ASP A 409 1.86 53.34 28.46
C ASP A 409 0.35 53.21 28.26
N ASP A 410 -0.20 52.09 27.75
CA ASP A 410 -1.66 51.94 27.55
C ASP A 410 -2.30 50.89 28.47
N VAL A 411 -1.91 50.89 29.75
CA VAL A 411 -2.70 50.28 30.83
C VAL A 411 -3.12 51.38 31.79
N GLY A 412 -4.05 52.21 31.31
CA GLY A 412 -4.81 53.11 32.18
C GLY A 412 -5.60 52.29 33.19
N LEU A 413 -5.19 52.36 34.46
CA LEU A 413 -6.02 51.94 35.58
C LEU A 413 -7.31 52.78 35.55
N PRO A 414 -8.51 52.17 35.50
CA PRO A 414 -9.72 52.93 35.78
C PRO A 414 -9.70 53.29 37.27
N GLU A 415 -9.68 54.59 37.57
CA GLU A 415 -9.94 55.10 38.92
C GLU A 415 -11.31 54.60 39.37
N GLU A 416 -11.33 53.74 40.39
CA GLU A 416 -12.54 53.39 41.12
C GLU A 416 -13.09 54.65 41.78
N GLY A 417 -14.21 55.15 41.27
CA GLY A 417 -14.96 56.23 41.89
C GLY A 417 -15.55 55.76 43.21
N GLU A 418 -15.08 56.33 44.30
CA GLU A 418 -15.74 56.31 45.60
C GLU A 418 -17.12 56.97 45.47
N GLU A 419 -18.20 56.17 45.46
CA GLU A 419 -19.53 56.68 45.81
C GLU A 419 -19.59 56.80 47.34
N GLU A 420 -19.25 58.00 47.84
CA GLU A 420 -19.65 58.47 49.17
C GLU A 420 -21.18 58.49 49.28
N GLY A 421 -21.69 57.99 50.40
CA GLY A 421 -23.11 58.03 50.71
C GLY A 421 -23.60 59.42 51.11
N ASP A 422 -24.86 59.68 50.77
CA ASP A 422 -25.83 60.38 51.63
C ASP A 422 -27.26 59.93 51.28
#